data_AF-A0A962F1N6-F1
#
_entry.id   AF-A0A962F1N6-F1
#
_cell.length_a   1.000
_cell.length_b   1.000
_cell.length_c   1.000
_cell.angle_alpha   90.00
_cell.angle_beta   90.00
_cell.angle_gamma   90.00
#
_symmetry.space_group_name_H-M   'P 1'
#
loop_
_entity.id
_entity.type
_entity.pdbx_description
1 polymer ?
#
loop_
_entity_poly.entity_id
_entity_poly.type
_entity_poly.pdbx_seq_one_letter_code
_entity_poly.pdbx_strand_id
1 'polypeptide(L)' 'MSGNEFEPLIVVGEDDVLYMSVGLIDIEGEEPGMVDHPVFFCPFCGTELQTKDEVRQDGEVVN' A
#
# COMPACT_ATOMS: atom_id res chain seq x y z
N MET A 1 -17.91 11.59 -8.97
CA MET A 1 -16.49 11.32 -9.27
C MET A 1 -16.47 10.27 -10.36
N SER A 2 -16.07 10.66 -11.57
CA SER A 2 -15.94 9.73 -12.70
C SER A 2 -14.81 8.75 -12.40
N GLY A 3 -15.05 7.45 -12.63
CA GLY A 3 -14.12 6.35 -12.31
C GLY A 3 -12.78 6.32 -13.05
N ASN A 4 -12.28 7.47 -13.51
CA ASN A 4 -10.94 7.66 -14.07
C ASN A 4 -9.97 8.37 -13.10
N GLU A 5 -10.43 8.75 -11.91
CA GLU A 5 -9.62 9.40 -10.84
C GLU A 5 -9.36 8.44 -9.65
N PHE A 6 -9.55 7.14 -9.84
CA PHE A 6 -9.27 6.16 -8.79
C PHE A 6 -7.88 5.57 -9.02
N GLU A 7 -6.92 5.97 -8.19
CA GLU A 7 -5.65 5.25 -8.11
C GLU A 7 -5.94 3.79 -7.69
N PRO A 8 -5.27 2.80 -8.30
CA PRO A 8 -5.56 1.41 -8.03
C PRO A 8 -5.40 1.11 -6.53
N LEU A 9 -6.44 0.56 -5.90
CA LEU A 9 -6.38 0.10 -4.51
C LEU A 9 -5.33 -0.99 -4.28
N ILE A 10 -4.84 -1.61 -5.36
CA ILE A 10 -3.77 -2.60 -5.36
C ILE A 10 -2.81 -2.24 -6.50
N VAL A 11 -1.53 -2.06 -6.18
CA VAL A 11 -0.49 -1.66 -7.15
C VAL A 11 0.80 -2.45 -6.88
N VAL A 12 1.55 -2.75 -7.92
CA VAL A 12 2.93 -3.25 -7.79
C VAL A 12 3.86 -2.06 -7.87
N GLY A 13 4.67 -1.85 -6.82
CA GLY A 13 5.65 -0.77 -6.74
C GLY A 13 6.84 -0.97 -7.69
N GLU A 14 7.70 0.04 -7.80
CA GLU A 14 8.96 -0.06 -8.57
C GLU A 14 9.96 -1.06 -7.94
N ASP A 15 9.74 -1.42 -6.69
CA ASP A 15 10.46 -2.43 -5.91
C ASP A 15 9.91 -3.87 -6.12
N ASP A 16 8.97 -4.04 -7.05
CA ASP A 16 8.28 -5.31 -7.33
C ASP A 16 7.43 -5.81 -6.14
N VAL A 17 7.12 -4.92 -5.18
CA VAL A 17 6.28 -5.24 -4.03
C VAL A 17 4.80 -4.95 -4.32
N LEU A 18 3.92 -5.90 -4.00
CA LEU A 18 2.47 -5.70 -4.10
C LEU A 18 1.95 -4.95 -2.87
N TYR A 19 1.45 -3.74 -3.12
CA TYR A 19 0.83 -2.87 -2.12
C TYR A 19 -0.69 -2.86 -2.26
N MET A 20 -1.36 -2.62 -1.14
CA MET A 20 -2.79 -2.35 -1.10
C MET A 20 -3.07 -1.13 -0.22
N SER A 21 -3.86 -0.20 -0.75
CA SER A 21 -4.29 0.98 0.01
C SER A 21 -5.40 0.58 1.00
N VAL A 22 -5.17 0.83 2.29
CA VAL A 22 -6.02 0.31 3.39
C VAL A 22 -6.83 1.38 4.13
N GLY A 23 -6.67 2.66 3.79
CA GLY A 23 -7.50 3.73 4.35
C GLY A 23 -7.01 5.14 4.04
N LEU A 24 -7.85 6.10 4.40
CA LEU A 24 -7.50 7.52 4.46
C LEU A 24 -6.98 7.83 5.86
N ILE A 25 -5.81 8.48 5.97
CA ILE A 25 -5.41 9.15 7.20
C ILE A 25 -5.92 10.58 7.12
N ASP A 26 -6.74 10.96 8.09
CA ASP A 26 -7.13 12.35 8.30
C ASP A 26 -6.06 13.03 9.18
N ILE A 27 -5.35 14.01 8.61
CA ILE A 27 -4.33 14.80 9.31
C ILE A 27 -4.90 16.22 9.44
N GLU A 28 -5.02 16.71 10.68
CA GLU A 28 -5.59 18.04 10.93
C GLU A 28 -4.77 19.14 10.22
N GLY A 29 -5.39 19.78 9.22
CA GLY A 29 -4.79 20.87 8.46
C GLY A 29 -4.12 20.46 7.15
N GLU A 30 -4.14 19.17 6.79
CA GLU A 30 -3.62 18.64 5.53
C GLU A 30 -4.71 17.90 4.73
N GLU A 31 -4.47 17.64 3.45
CA GLU A 31 -5.36 16.79 2.66
C GLU A 31 -5.22 15.33 3.12
N PRO A 32 -6.33 14.56 3.22
CA PRO A 32 -6.27 13.16 3.62
C PRO A 32 -5.34 12.34 2.72
N GLY A 33 -4.33 11.70 3.33
CA GLY A 33 -3.37 10.86 2.63
C GLY A 33 -3.84 9.41 2.52
N MET A 34 -3.43 8.72 1.45
CA MET A 34 -3.61 7.27 1.32
C MET A 34 -2.49 6.53 2.03
N VAL A 35 -2.81 5.39 2.66
CA VAL A 35 -1.81 4.50 3.28
C VAL A 35 -1.73 3.20 2.52
N ASP A 36 -0.53 2.92 2.00
CA ASP A 36 -0.22 1.67 1.34
C ASP A 36 0.47 0.70 2.28
N HIS A 37 0.01 -0.55 2.27
CA HIS A 37 0.60 -1.62 3.07
C HIS A 37 0.93 -2.83 2.20
N PRO A 38 2.11 -3.46 2.37
CA PRO A 38 2.49 -4.61 1.56
C PRO A 38 1.60 -5.81 1.86
N VAL A 39 1.23 -6.54 0.81
CA VAL A 39 0.37 -7.72 0.88
C VAL A 39 1.22 -8.99 0.93
N PHE A 40 1.52 -9.48 2.12
CA PHE A 40 2.31 -10.72 2.31
C PHE A 40 1.54 -11.99 1.90
N PHE A 41 0.23 -12.01 2.12
CA PHE A 41 -0.62 -13.17 1.83
C PHE A 41 -1.83 -12.75 1.02
N CYS A 42 -2.19 -13.56 0.02
CA CYS A 42 -3.38 -13.36 -0.78
C CYS A 42 -4.62 -13.42 0.13
N PRO A 43 -5.47 -12.36 0.18
CA PRO A 43 -6.62 -12.33 1.07
C PRO A 43 -7.74 -13.31 0.67
N PHE A 44 -7.66 -13.92 -0.51
CA PHE A 44 -8.67 -14.85 -1.02
C PHE A 44 -8.35 -16.32 -0.73
N CYS A 45 -7.09 -16.72 -0.92
CA CYS A 45 -6.67 -18.13 -0.80
C CYS A 45 -5.56 -18.37 0.24
N GLY A 46 -5.02 -17.32 0.86
CA GLY A 46 -3.97 -17.42 1.88
C GLY A 46 -2.59 -17.79 1.35
N THR A 47 -2.39 -17.83 0.03
CA THR A 47 -1.07 -18.07 -0.57
C THR A 47 -0.11 -16.95 -0.18
N GLU A 48 1.09 -17.31 0.27
CA GLU A 48 2.18 -16.36 0.50
C GLU A 48 2.61 -15.77 -0.86
N LEU A 49 2.53 -14.45 -0.98
CA LEU A 49 2.84 -13.72 -2.22
C LEU A 49 4.24 -13.12 -2.17
N GLN A 50 4.68 -12.72 -0.98
CA GLN A 50 5.90 -11.94 -0.74
C GLN A 50 6.44 -12.28 0.66
N THR A 51 7.75 -12.18 0.83
CA THR A 51 8.45 -12.45 2.09
C THR A 51 8.94 -11.15 2.73
N LYS A 52 9.22 -11.18 4.04
CA LYS A 52 9.79 -10.01 4.75
C LYS A 52 11.13 -9.56 4.20
N ASP A 53 11.89 -10.47 3.60
CA ASP A 53 13.20 -10.16 3.05
C ASP A 53 13.10 -9.44 1.70
N GLU A 54 12.04 -9.72 0.94
CA GLU A 54 11.68 -8.99 -0.29
C GLU A 54 11.08 -7.61 0.03
N VAL A 55 10.33 -7.50 1.12
CA VAL A 55 9.64 -6.26 1.57
C VAL A 55 10.51 -5.41 2.52
N ARG A 56 11.84 -5.59 2.55
CA ARG A 56 12.71 -4.80 3.45
C ARG A 56 12.64 -3.31 3.09
N GLN A 57 11.79 -2.59 3.83
CA GLN A 57 11.57 -1.15 3.72
C GLN A 57 12.87 -0.37 3.91
N ASP A 58 13.14 0.55 2.99
CA ASP A 58 13.73 1.84 3.33
C ASP A 58 12.73 2.58 4.23
N GLY A 59 12.71 2.18 5.50
CA GLY A 59 11.81 2.68 6.56
C GLY A 59 12.12 4.13 6.95
N GLU A 60 12.08 5.05 5.99
CA GLU A 60 12.15 6.48 6.25
C GLU A 60 10.77 7.01 6.62
N VAL A 61 10.40 6.78 7.89
CA VAL A 61 9.55 7.73 8.62
C VAL A 61 10.51 8.66 9.36
N VAL A 62 10.90 9.76 8.71
CA VAL A 62 11.59 10.86 9.39
C VAL A 62 10.63 11.52 10.36
N ASN A 63 11.02 11.58 11.64
CA ASN A 63 10.43 12.50 12.62
C ASN A 63 10.72 13.95 12.25
#